data_AF-A0A965IF16-F1
#
_entry.id   AF-A0A965IF16-F1
#
_cell.length_a   1.000
_cell.length_b   1.000
_cell.length_c   1.000
_cell.angle_alpha   90.00
_cell.angle_beta   90.00
_cell.angle_gamma   90.00
#
_symmetry.space_group_name_H-M   'P 1'
#
loop_
_entity.id
_entity.type
_entity.pdbx_description
1 polymer ?
#
loop_
_entity_poly.entity_id
_entity_poly.type
_entity_poly.pdbx_seq_one_letter_code
_entity_poly.pdbx_strand_id
1 'polypeptide(L)'
;MPSWNDILVEINACPLESPLDKVRRKYLLKLSEHTGRNVIAYYSGFLQKPGVGNTQINDDDKNGFMATIHTLDRSKGLDLILHTPDVTMPLDQGQPMPPGA
;
A
#
# COMPACT_ATOMS: atom_id res chain seq x y z
N MET A 1 -16.31 -8.87 4.97
CA MET A 1 -15.74 -7.59 4.52
C MET A 1 -16.87 -6.76 3.89
N PRO A 2 -16.88 -5.43 4.06
CA PRO A 2 -17.83 -4.52 3.43
C PRO A 2 -17.58 -4.38 1.91
N SER A 3 -18.57 -3.88 1.17
CA SER A 3 -18.38 -3.47 -0.22
C SER A 3 -17.69 -2.10 -0.33
N TRP A 4 -17.27 -1.71 -1.54
CA TRP A 4 -16.72 -0.37 -1.79
C TRP A 4 -17.71 0.74 -1.43
N ASN A 5 -19.00 0.55 -1.75
CA ASN A 5 -20.03 1.53 -1.43
C ASN A 5 -20.22 1.71 0.08
N ASP A 6 -20.19 0.60 0.83
CA ASP A 6 -20.27 0.64 2.29
C ASP A 6 -19.08 1.40 2.91
N ILE A 7 -17.87 1.19 2.36
CA ILE A 7 -16.65 1.91 2.77
C ILE A 7 -16.76 3.40 2.47
N LEU A 8 -17.27 3.78 1.29
CA LEU A 8 -17.48 5.19 0.93
C LEU A 8 -18.47 5.87 1.87
N VAL A 9 -19.58 5.20 2.19
CA VAL A 9 -20.56 5.71 3.17
C VAL A 9 -19.90 5.89 4.53
N GLU A 10 -19.10 4.93 4.99
CA GLU A 10 -18.40 5.02 6.27
C GLU A 10 -17.39 6.17 6.32
N ILE A 11 -16.61 6.36 5.26
CA ILE A 11 -15.64 7.47 5.14
C ILE A 11 -16.36 8.81 5.21
N ASN A 12 -17.44 8.98 4.43
CA ASN A 12 -18.19 10.24 4.36
C ASN A 12 -18.95 10.55 5.65
N ALA A 13 -19.37 9.53 6.40
CA ALA A 13 -20.04 9.70 7.69
C ALA A 13 -19.08 10.01 8.84
N CYS A 14 -17.76 9.93 8.63
CA CYS A 14 -16.78 10.18 9.68
C CYS A 14 -16.48 11.68 9.81
N PRO A 15 -16.79 12.33 10.94
CA PRO A 15 -16.65 13.78 11.11
C PRO A 15 -15.22 14.24 11.43
N LEU A 16 -14.23 13.34 11.36
CA LEU A 16 -12.84 13.61 11.76
C LEU A 16 -12.03 14.23 10.61
N GLU A 17 -10.90 14.86 10.93
CA GLU A 17 -9.99 15.45 9.93
C GLU A 17 -9.32 14.40 9.01
N SER A 18 -9.19 13.15 9.46
CA SER A 18 -8.63 12.05 8.65
C SER A 18 -9.54 10.80 8.61
N PRO A 19 -10.68 10.87 7.91
CA PRO A 19 -11.61 9.76 7.77
C PRO A 19 -10.96 8.51 7.17
N LEU A 20 -10.13 8.71 6.14
CA LEU A 20 -9.47 7.62 5.41
C LEU A 20 -8.54 6.80 6.32
N ASP A 21 -7.74 7.45 7.16
CA ASP A 21 -6.84 6.76 8.08
C ASP A 21 -7.62 6.02 9.17
N LYS A 22 -8.68 6.63 9.71
CA LYS A 22 -9.53 6.00 10.72
C LYS A 22 -10.17 4.72 10.21
N VAL A 23 -10.79 4.78 9.03
CA VAL A 23 -11.45 3.64 8.39
C VAL A 23 -10.42 2.57 8.03
N ARG A 24 -9.27 2.95 7.45
CA ARG A 24 -8.19 2.01 7.13
C ARG A 24 -7.71 1.25 8.37
N ARG A 25 -7.38 1.95 9.46
CA ARG A 25 -6.92 1.34 10.71
C ARG A 25 -7.94 0.37 11.30
N LYS A 26 -9.23 0.71 11.23
CA LYS A 26 -10.32 -0.18 11.66
C LYS A 26 -10.26 -1.52 10.92
N TYR A 27 -10.09 -1.53 9.60
CA TYR A 27 -10.05 -2.77 8.83
C TYR A 27 -8.73 -3.53 8.97
N LEU A 28 -7.60 -2.84 9.13
CA LEU A 28 -6.32 -3.49 9.43
C LEU A 28 -6.35 -4.16 10.81
N LEU A 29 -6.97 -3.53 11.82
CA LEU A 29 -7.15 -4.14 13.12
C LEU A 29 -8.05 -5.39 13.03
N LYS A 30 -9.18 -5.30 12.32
CA LYS A 30 -10.06 -6.46 12.09
C LYS A 30 -9.33 -7.61 11.38
N LEU A 31 -8.42 -7.30 10.45
CA LEU A 31 -7.58 -8.31 9.80
C LEU A 31 -6.64 -8.97 10.81
N SER A 32 -5.93 -8.18 11.61
CA SER A 32 -5.04 -8.68 12.65
C SER A 32 -5.76 -9.54 13.68
N GLU A 33 -6.96 -9.13 14.11
CA GLU A 33 -7.82 -9.90 15.01
C GLU A 33 -8.29 -11.22 14.38
N HIS A 34 -8.59 -11.20 13.07
CA HIS A 34 -9.06 -12.37 12.36
C HIS A 34 -7.97 -13.41 12.11
N THR A 35 -6.76 -12.97 11.74
CA THR A 35 -5.64 -13.87 11.42
C THR A 35 -4.80 -14.21 12.65
N GLY A 36 -4.86 -13.38 13.70
CA GLY A 36 -4.00 -13.48 14.87
C GLY A 36 -2.55 -13.06 14.60
N ARG A 37 -2.27 -12.42 13.45
CA ARG A 37 -0.92 -12.08 12.98
C ARG A 37 -0.61 -10.59 13.12
N ASN A 38 0.68 -10.25 13.03
CA ASN A 38 1.07 -8.86 12.81
C ASN A 38 0.64 -8.43 11.41
N VAL A 39 0.25 -7.16 11.24
CA VAL A 39 -0.17 -6.62 9.94
C VAL A 39 0.71 -5.41 9.61
N ILE A 40 1.38 -5.45 8.45
CA ILE A 40 2.09 -4.29 7.89
C ILE A 40 1.43 -3.92 6.58
N ALA A 41 1.04 -2.66 6.43
CA ALA A 41 0.52 -2.13 5.19
C ALA A 41 1.46 -1.04 4.65
N TYR A 42 2.09 -1.33 3.52
CA TYR A 42 3.04 -0.45 2.86
C TYR A 42 2.40 0.13 1.60
N TYR A 43 2.27 1.46 1.54
CA TYR A 43 1.67 2.17 0.42
C TYR A 43 2.68 3.17 -0.14
N SER A 44 3.02 3.03 -1.42
CA SER A 44 3.74 4.06 -2.16
C SER A 44 2.80 5.14 -2.69
N GLY A 45 3.37 6.24 -3.17
CA GLY A 45 2.64 7.27 -3.92
C GLY A 45 2.20 6.86 -5.33
N PHE A 46 2.33 5.59 -5.74
CA PHE A 46 2.21 5.14 -7.13
C PHE A 46 1.00 5.72 -7.90
N LEU A 47 -0.22 5.49 -7.42
CA LEU A 47 -1.44 5.99 -8.09
C LEU A 47 -1.85 7.40 -7.64
N GLN A 48 -1.32 7.88 -6.51
CA GLN A 48 -1.77 9.11 -5.87
C GLN A 48 -0.90 10.32 -6.22
N LYS A 49 0.37 10.10 -6.59
CA LYS A 49 1.38 11.13 -6.84
C LYS A 49 2.12 10.81 -8.14
N PRO A 50 1.47 11.00 -9.30
CA PRO A 50 2.11 10.74 -10.60
C PRO A 50 3.35 11.62 -10.76
N GLY A 51 4.39 11.07 -11.38
CA GLY A 51 5.67 11.77 -11.62
C GLY A 51 6.63 11.79 -10.42
N VAL A 52 6.22 11.31 -9.25
CA VAL A 52 7.13 11.10 -8.12
C VAL A 52 7.87 9.77 -8.33
N GLY A 53 9.22 9.84 -8.37
CA GLY A 53 10.09 8.67 -8.42
C GLY A 53 10.05 7.84 -7.14
N ASN A 54 10.80 6.73 -7.11
CA ASN A 54 10.94 5.86 -5.93
C ASN A 54 9.60 5.35 -5.36
N THR A 55 8.63 5.07 -6.24
CA THR A 55 7.35 4.45 -5.86
C THR A 55 7.42 2.92 -5.81
N GLN A 56 8.47 2.34 -6.40
CA GLN A 56 8.78 0.91 -6.31
C GLN A 56 9.58 0.62 -5.04
N ILE A 57 9.38 -0.57 -4.48
CA ILE A 57 10.19 -1.08 -3.37
C ILE A 57 11.63 -1.18 -3.84
N ASN A 58 12.53 -0.57 -3.09
CA ASN A 58 13.96 -0.57 -3.35
C ASN A 58 14.77 -0.86 -2.07
N ASP A 59 16.09 -0.77 -2.15
CA ASP A 59 16.99 -1.10 -1.04
C ASP A 59 16.83 -0.17 0.16
N ASP A 60 16.42 1.08 -0.04
CA ASP A 60 16.21 2.04 1.04
C ASP A 60 15.01 1.63 1.92
N ASP A 61 14.00 0.99 1.33
CA ASP A 61 12.82 0.50 2.05
C ASP A 61 13.15 -0.62 3.03
N LYS A 62 14.25 -1.36 2.81
CA LYS A 62 14.71 -2.41 3.74
C LYS A 62 14.92 -1.83 5.14
N ASN A 63 15.48 -0.63 5.24
CA ASN A 63 15.70 0.04 6.52
C ASN A 63 14.39 0.35 7.23
N GLY A 64 13.37 0.81 6.49
CA GLY A 64 12.03 1.05 7.01
C GLY A 64 11.35 -0.23 7.50
N PHE A 65 11.46 -1.33 6.74
CA PHE A 65 10.96 -2.63 7.16
C PHE A 65 11.69 -3.16 8.40
N MET A 66 13.02 -3.06 8.45
CA MET A 66 13.81 -3.48 9.62
C MET A 66 13.38 -2.71 10.88
N ALA A 67 13.27 -1.38 10.78
CA ALA A 67 12.83 -0.53 11.88
C ALA A 67 11.38 -0.81 12.32
N THR A 68 10.50 -1.25 11.41
CA THR A 68 9.12 -1.59 11.77
C THR A 68 9.02 -3.00 12.39
N ILE A 69 9.76 -3.97 11.85
CA ILE A 69 9.62 -5.39 12.20
C ILE A 69 10.34 -5.73 13.51
N HIS A 70 11.41 -5.01 13.89
CA HIS A 70 12.24 -5.40 15.03
C HIS A 70 11.51 -5.49 16.39
N THR A 71 10.38 -4.79 16.54
CA THR A 71 9.55 -4.77 17.77
C THR A 71 8.35 -5.72 17.71
N LEU A 72 8.10 -6.37 16.56
CA LEU A 72 6.94 -7.25 16.39
C LEU A 72 7.17 -8.64 16.99
N ASP A 73 6.09 -9.21 17.52
CA ASP A 73 6.09 -10.58 18.02
C ASP A 73 6.09 -11.57 16.85
N ARG A 74 7.25 -12.15 16.55
CA ARG A 74 7.46 -13.05 15.42
C ARG A 74 6.69 -14.36 15.53
N SER A 75 6.27 -14.76 16.74
CA SER A 75 5.51 -16.01 16.94
C SER A 75 4.12 -15.96 16.29
N LYS A 76 3.57 -14.75 16.12
CA LYS A 76 2.26 -14.52 15.51
C LYS A 76 2.26 -14.63 13.98
N GLY A 77 3.41 -14.56 13.32
CA GLY A 77 3.49 -14.44 11.86
C GLY A 77 3.18 -13.02 11.35
N LEU A 78 3.09 -12.86 10.02
CA LEU A 78 2.95 -11.56 9.37
C LEU A 78 1.99 -11.64 8.17
N ASP A 79 1.05 -10.70 8.11
CA ASP A 79 0.31 -10.34 6.90
C ASP A 79 0.89 -9.02 6.35
N LEU A 80 1.46 -9.10 5.15
CA LEU A 80 2.11 -7.97 4.48
C LEU A 80 1.26 -7.52 3.28
N ILE A 81 0.75 -6.30 3.33
CA ILE A 81 -0.01 -5.67 2.25
C ILE A 81 0.91 -4.68 1.53
N LEU A 82 1.12 -4.90 0.23
CA LEU A 82 1.94 -4.03 -0.61
C LEU A 82 1.05 -3.30 -1.62
N HIS A 83 1.16 -1.97 -1.64
CA HIS A 83 0.56 -1.12 -2.67
C HIS A 83 1.66 -0.31 -3.34
N THR A 84 2.36 -0.98 -4.23
CA THR A 84 3.49 -0.48 -5.01
C THR A 84 3.30 -0.87 -6.48
N PRO A 85 3.96 -0.21 -7.44
CA PRO A 85 4.02 -0.73 -8.80
C PRO A 85 4.86 -2.00 -8.80
N ASP A 86 4.41 -3.04 -9.52
CA ASP A 86 5.05 -4.36 -9.44
C ASP A 86 6.18 -4.59 -10.46
N VAL A 87 6.43 -3.68 -11.41
CA VAL A 87 7.53 -3.81 -12.40
C VAL A 87 7.90 -2.41 -12.90
N THR A 88 9.17 -2.19 -13.26
CA THR A 88 9.55 -1.16 -14.23
C THR A 88 8.69 -1.35 -15.47
N MET A 89 7.60 -0.59 -15.59
CA MET A 89 7.10 -0.30 -16.92
C MET A 89 8.31 0.25 -17.66
N PRO A 90 8.75 -0.38 -18.77
CA PRO A 90 9.63 0.33 -19.68
C PRO A 90 8.92 1.65 -19.91
N LEU A 91 9.64 2.75 -19.72
CA LEU A 91 9.19 3.98 -20.34
C LEU A 91 8.87 3.56 -21.78
N ASP A 92 7.60 3.66 -22.18
CA ASP A 92 7.27 3.79 -23.59
C ASP A 92 7.96 5.08 -24.01
N GLN A 93 9.26 4.97 -24.27
CA GLN A 93 10.01 5.95 -25.00
C GLN A 93 9.37 5.82 -26.37
N GLY A 94 8.45 6.74 -26.67
CA GLY A 94 7.77 6.83 -27.96
C GLY A 94 8.75 7.04 -29.10
N GLN A 95 9.61 6.05 -29.36
CA GLN A 95 10.39 5.93 -30.55
C GLN A 95 9.43 5.39 -31.61
N PRO A 96 9.10 6.21 -32.63
CA PRO A 96 8.31 5.70 -33.73
C PRO A 96 9.04 4.51 -34.37
N MET A 97 8.29 3.44 -34.62
CA MET A 97 8.75 2.31 -35.44
C MET A 97 9.40 2.86 -36.72
N PRO A 98 10.63 2.42 -37.08
CA PRO A 98 11.25 2.88 -38.31
C PRO A 98 10.36 2.48 -39.49
N PRO A 99 10.02 3.42 -40.38
CA PRO A 99 9.18 3.11 -41.53
C PRO A 99 9.99 2.27 -42.51
N GLY A 100 9.65 0.98 -42.59
CA GLY A 100 10.00 0.09 -43.70
C GLY A 100 11.49 -0.17 -43.92
N ALA A 101 11.93 -1.36 -43.50
CA ALA A 101 12.97 -2.14 -44.17
C ALA A 101 12.69 -3.63 -43.94
#